data_AF-A0AAE1U126-F1
#
_entry.id   AF-A0AAE1U126-F1
#
_cell.length_a   1.000
_cell.length_b   1.000
_cell.length_c   1.000
_cell.angle_alpha   90.00
_cell.angle_beta   90.00
_cell.angle_gamma   90.00
#
_symmetry.space_group_name_H-M   'P 1'
#
loop_
_entity.id
_entity.type
_entity.pdbx_description
1 polymer ?
#
loop_
_entity_poly.entity_id
_entity_poly.type
_entity_poly.pdbx_seq_one_letter_code
_entity_poly.pdbx_strand_id
1 'polypeptide(L)'
;MTDSTVLSVSKVTDWQKCCLCQTIKGEELKSPPSRYKVTEDRDGYAMIARNVPLFKEINKSPIILDPKRLDDGDGITETLRKNKAVYHQSCRLLFSNSKLERANKRSAGSSKNVEIPEKCRRSSLESEVCFLCEKKAPSHDLRHAMTLELDKRLNECARTLNDGRLLAILSVGDAVAQELQYHRACLTKLYNRERSMMRKENMESLPNKDKDKYLQVFSELLLYITETNSSTNDPVVFRLADLVSLYQQRLKQLGIHNPNVNSTRLKDQLLSEIPELEAHKKGRDVLLAYTEDVGSVLSTAVDYTEAIIITKAAKILRQRMIDHKSVFAGTFDDNCVEDSVPQVLLQFVSMIEHGADIKSQLRFGASKTDFALSQLLQYNCYSKYQDGGKLLRHSKDHETPFPIFLGLSVYSKTRKKHLVELLHEHGLSISYDRVLEVSAQLGDAAVGKYKVEGVVCPNVCFLIYFWLF
;
A
#
# COMPACT_ATOMS: atom_id res chain seq x y z
N MET A 1 -2.97 -31.24 13.92
CA MET A 1 -2.16 -31.88 14.97
C MET A 1 -1.18 -30.82 15.45
N THR A 2 -1.30 -30.43 16.72
CA THR A 2 -0.56 -29.31 17.34
C THR A 2 0.77 -29.79 17.88
N ASP A 3 1.84 -29.18 17.39
CA ASP A 3 3.21 -29.44 17.82
C ASP A 3 3.43 -28.92 19.26
N SER A 4 3.83 -29.83 20.14
CA SER A 4 4.10 -29.58 21.54
C SER A 4 5.61 -29.63 21.76
N THR A 5 6.28 -28.48 21.79
CA THR A 5 7.71 -28.40 22.13
C THR A 5 7.89 -28.35 23.64
N VAL A 6 8.31 -29.49 24.19
CA VAL A 6 8.88 -29.62 25.54
C VAL A 6 10.28 -29.02 25.53
N LEU A 7 10.58 -28.10 26.46
CA LEU A 7 11.97 -27.68 26.73
C LEU A 7 12.25 -27.64 28.23
N SER A 8 13.41 -28.22 28.55
CA SER A 8 14.02 -28.56 29.83
C SER A 8 14.30 -27.36 30.75
N VAL A 9 13.99 -27.51 32.04
CA VAL A 9 14.29 -26.53 33.10
C VAL A 9 15.76 -26.63 33.52
N SER A 10 16.60 -25.67 33.11
CA SER A 10 17.92 -25.47 33.72
C SER A 10 17.77 -24.93 35.14
N LYS A 11 18.49 -25.49 36.11
CA LYS A 11 18.43 -25.06 37.53
C LYS A 11 19.12 -23.72 37.79
N VAL A 12 19.94 -23.24 36.85
CA VAL A 12 20.74 -22.00 37.00
C VAL A 12 20.08 -20.88 36.21
N THR A 13 19.91 -19.71 36.86
CA THR A 13 19.33 -18.51 36.26
C THR A 13 20.41 -17.69 35.56
N ASP A 14 20.23 -17.48 34.25
CA ASP A 14 20.97 -16.47 33.50
C ASP A 14 20.28 -15.10 33.72
N TRP A 15 20.98 -14.21 34.44
CA TRP A 15 20.49 -12.88 34.83
C TRP A 15 20.63 -11.83 33.71
N GLN A 16 21.34 -12.15 32.61
CA GLN A 16 21.38 -11.29 31.42
C GLN A 16 20.14 -11.49 30.53
N LYS A 17 19.41 -12.59 30.72
CA LYS A 17 18.14 -12.89 30.07
C LYS A 17 16.98 -12.56 30.99
N CYS A 18 15.76 -12.63 30.45
CA CYS A 18 14.55 -12.46 31.25
C CYS A 18 14.53 -13.46 32.42
N CYS A 19 14.54 -12.95 33.65
CA CYS A 19 14.58 -13.78 34.85
C CYS A 19 13.35 -14.69 35.01
N LEU A 20 12.23 -14.39 34.33
CA LEU A 20 11.00 -15.20 34.40
C LEU A 20 10.97 -16.34 33.36
N CYS A 21 11.36 -16.08 32.11
CA CYS A 21 11.20 -17.04 31.00
C CYS A 21 12.51 -17.57 30.40
N GLN A 22 13.66 -16.98 30.75
CA GLN A 22 15.01 -17.40 30.30
C GLN A 22 15.20 -17.46 28.77
N THR A 23 14.29 -16.86 28.01
CA THR A 23 14.36 -16.74 26.54
C THR A 23 14.66 -15.32 26.12
N ILE A 24 15.26 -15.16 24.95
CA ILE A 24 15.43 -13.87 24.27
C ILE A 24 14.19 -13.67 23.40
N LYS A 25 13.41 -12.61 23.65
CA LYS A 25 12.32 -12.18 22.77
C LYS A 25 12.72 -10.87 22.08
N GLY A 26 12.05 -10.50 21.00
CA GLY A 26 12.20 -9.18 20.36
C GLY A 26 11.68 -8.00 21.19
N GLU A 27 11.41 -8.20 22.48
CA GLU A 27 10.95 -7.17 23.42
C GLU A 27 12.15 -6.72 24.26
N GLU A 28 12.30 -5.40 24.45
CA GLU A 28 13.35 -4.86 25.31
C GLU A 28 13.23 -5.36 26.75
N LEU A 29 14.34 -5.85 27.29
CA LEU A 29 14.45 -6.26 28.69
C LEU A 29 14.48 -5.03 29.60
N LYS A 30 13.61 -5.02 30.61
CA LYS A 30 13.45 -3.91 31.55
C LYS A 30 13.74 -4.35 32.98
N SER A 31 14.34 -3.47 33.76
CA SER A 31 14.37 -3.53 35.22
C SER A 31 13.32 -2.56 35.80
N PRO A 32 12.83 -2.75 37.03
CA PRO A 32 11.93 -1.80 37.68
C PRO A 32 12.56 -0.39 37.72
N PRO A 33 11.80 0.68 37.46
CA PRO A 33 12.34 2.03 37.40
C PRO A 33 12.91 2.49 38.76
N SER A 34 14.19 2.91 38.78
CA SER A 34 14.91 3.35 39.99
C SER A 34 14.60 4.78 40.45
N ARG A 35 13.68 5.50 39.78
CA ARG A 35 13.53 6.96 39.91
C ARG A 35 12.67 7.46 41.07
N TYR A 36 12.12 6.60 41.92
CA TYR A 36 11.35 7.03 43.10
C TYR A 36 11.75 6.21 44.32
N LYS A 37 11.85 6.90 45.48
CA LYS A 37 12.26 6.33 46.77
C LYS A 37 11.62 4.96 46.99
N VAL A 38 12.47 3.99 47.32
CA VAL A 38 12.13 2.59 47.60
C VAL A 38 11.18 2.55 48.81
N THR A 39 9.88 2.62 48.55
CA THR A 39 8.89 2.04 49.45
C THR A 39 8.82 0.57 49.08
N GLU A 40 9.21 -0.29 50.02
CA GLU A 40 9.47 -1.73 49.82
C GLU A 40 8.30 -2.51 49.18
N ASP A 41 7.08 -1.96 49.22
CA ASP A 41 5.84 -2.64 48.82
C ASP A 41 5.36 -2.43 47.38
N ARG A 42 6.01 -1.59 46.56
CA ARG A 42 5.48 -1.24 45.21
C ARG A 42 6.45 -1.36 44.04
N ASP A 43 7.61 -1.98 44.23
CA ASP A 43 8.51 -2.24 43.11
C ASP A 43 8.12 -3.49 42.30
N GLY A 44 8.68 -3.62 41.09
CA GLY A 44 8.40 -4.76 40.22
C GLY A 44 8.94 -6.09 40.74
N TYR A 45 9.93 -6.07 41.63
CA TYR A 45 10.55 -7.28 42.19
C TYR A 45 9.71 -7.86 43.33
N ALA A 46 9.21 -7.03 44.24
CA ALA A 46 8.33 -7.43 45.34
C ALA A 46 7.05 -8.10 44.82
N MET A 47 6.47 -7.56 43.72
CA MET A 47 5.31 -8.18 43.08
C MET A 47 5.62 -9.57 42.52
N ILE A 48 6.79 -9.74 41.88
CA ILE A 48 7.23 -11.03 41.33
C ILE A 48 7.47 -12.03 42.46
N ALA A 49 8.21 -11.62 43.50
CA ALA A 49 8.51 -12.44 44.66
C ALA A 49 7.25 -12.92 45.38
N ARG A 50 6.23 -12.06 45.49
CA ARG A 50 4.94 -12.41 46.10
C ARG A 50 4.11 -13.35 45.22
N ASN A 51 3.96 -13.05 43.93
CA ASN A 51 2.96 -13.72 43.12
C ASN A 51 3.45 -15.04 42.50
N VAL A 52 4.74 -15.15 42.16
CA VAL A 52 5.29 -16.37 41.52
C VAL A 52 5.09 -17.62 42.39
N PRO A 53 5.38 -17.61 43.71
CA PRO A 53 5.08 -18.74 44.59
C PRO A 53 3.58 -19.09 44.64
N LEU A 54 2.72 -18.07 44.78
CA LEU A 54 1.27 -18.26 44.87
C LEU A 54 0.68 -18.89 43.59
N PHE A 55 1.17 -18.49 42.41
CA PHE A 55 0.77 -19.12 41.16
C PHE A 55 1.21 -20.59 41.04
N LYS A 56 2.35 -20.95 41.64
CA LYS A 56 2.81 -22.35 41.72
C LYS A 56 1.94 -23.17 42.68
N GLU A 57 1.56 -22.60 43.83
CA GLU A 57 0.66 -23.26 44.80
C GLU A 57 -0.71 -23.60 44.20
N ILE A 58 -1.25 -22.74 43.33
CA ILE A 58 -2.53 -22.95 42.67
C ILE A 58 -2.41 -23.90 41.45
N ASN A 59 -1.21 -24.43 41.16
CA ASN A 59 -0.88 -25.22 39.96
C ASN A 59 -1.33 -24.55 38.65
N LYS A 60 -1.29 -23.21 38.60
CA LYS A 60 -1.71 -22.41 37.44
C LYS A 60 -0.65 -21.39 37.04
N SER A 61 0.62 -21.76 37.13
CA SER A 61 1.72 -20.88 36.76
C SER A 61 1.68 -20.57 35.25
N PRO A 62 1.56 -19.28 34.83
CA PRO A 62 1.52 -18.90 33.42
C PRO A 62 2.81 -19.21 32.65
N ILE A 63 3.93 -19.29 33.37
CA ILE A 63 5.24 -19.70 32.86
C ILE A 63 5.72 -20.84 33.76
N ILE A 64 6.23 -21.92 33.17
CA ILE A 64 6.83 -23.03 33.92
C ILE A 64 8.11 -22.50 34.56
N LEU A 65 8.02 -22.23 35.86
CA LEU A 65 9.07 -21.60 36.65
C LEU A 65 9.05 -22.20 38.05
N ASP A 66 10.21 -22.62 38.55
CA ASP A 66 10.37 -22.92 39.97
C ASP A 66 10.74 -21.64 40.74
N PRO A 67 9.93 -21.17 41.72
CA PRO A 67 10.27 -20.05 42.57
C PRO A 67 11.63 -20.21 43.27
N LYS A 68 12.04 -21.45 43.61
CA LYS A 68 13.34 -21.73 44.23
C LYS A 68 14.52 -21.33 43.34
N ARG A 69 14.32 -21.19 42.04
CA ARG A 69 15.35 -20.76 41.09
C ARG A 69 15.68 -19.27 41.22
N LEU A 70 14.79 -18.49 41.83
CA LEU A 70 14.92 -17.05 42.01
C LEU A 70 15.29 -16.66 43.44
N ASP A 71 15.63 -17.63 44.29
CA ASP A 71 15.95 -17.42 45.69
C ASP A 71 17.31 -18.06 46.01
N ASP A 72 18.31 -17.22 46.28
CA ASP A 72 19.67 -17.66 46.66
C ASP A 72 19.79 -17.87 48.20
N GLY A 73 18.68 -17.78 48.95
CA GLY A 73 18.63 -17.99 50.40
C GLY A 73 18.33 -16.72 51.21
N ASP A 74 18.44 -15.55 50.59
CA ASP A 74 18.12 -14.24 51.18
C ASP A 74 16.69 -13.75 50.84
N GLY A 75 15.90 -14.57 50.13
CA GLY A 75 14.58 -14.22 49.63
C GLY A 75 14.57 -13.77 48.16
N ILE A 76 13.47 -14.01 47.46
CA ILE A 76 13.35 -13.75 46.02
C ILE A 76 13.55 -12.26 45.69
N THR A 77 12.98 -11.35 46.49
CA THR A 77 13.08 -9.90 46.23
C THR A 77 14.53 -9.41 46.29
N GLU A 78 15.25 -9.79 47.34
CA GLU A 78 16.65 -9.42 47.60
C GLU A 78 17.59 -10.07 46.58
N THR A 79 17.32 -11.33 46.21
CA THR A 79 18.05 -12.02 45.14
C THR A 79 17.90 -11.30 43.80
N LEU A 80 16.68 -10.88 43.44
CA LEU A 80 16.41 -10.12 42.20
C LEU A 80 17.08 -8.75 42.20
N ARG A 81 17.14 -8.07 43.35
CA ARG A 81 17.81 -6.77 43.53
C ARG A 81 19.32 -6.90 43.40
N LYS A 82 19.92 -7.87 44.11
CA LYS A 82 21.36 -8.16 44.12
C LYS A 82 21.88 -8.44 42.72
N ASN A 83 21.13 -9.23 41.95
CA ASN A 83 21.50 -9.65 40.60
C ASN A 83 21.00 -8.68 39.49
N LYS A 84 20.42 -7.51 39.85
CA LYS A 84 19.84 -6.52 38.91
C LYS A 84 18.96 -7.17 37.83
N ALA A 85 18.09 -8.08 38.24
CA ALA A 85 17.38 -8.96 37.33
C ALA A 85 16.54 -8.20 36.30
N VAL A 86 16.63 -8.57 35.03
CA VAL A 86 15.83 -7.98 33.96
C VAL A 86 14.71 -8.92 33.53
N TYR A 87 13.59 -8.36 33.04
CA TYR A 87 12.46 -9.14 32.55
C TYR A 87 11.78 -8.47 31.36
N HIS A 88 11.07 -9.25 30.55
CA HIS A 88 10.11 -8.71 29.59
C HIS A 88 8.91 -8.12 30.32
N GLN A 89 8.39 -6.97 29.87
CA GLN A 89 7.19 -6.37 30.45
C GLN A 89 5.98 -7.30 30.28
N SER A 90 5.89 -7.98 29.14
CA SER A 90 4.88 -9.01 28.89
C SER A 90 4.92 -10.16 29.91
N CYS A 91 6.12 -10.65 30.26
CA CYS A 91 6.30 -11.72 31.24
C CYS A 91 5.92 -11.27 32.66
N ARG A 92 6.30 -10.06 33.07
CA ARG A 92 5.91 -9.51 34.38
C ARG A 92 4.39 -9.38 34.50
N LEU A 93 3.72 -8.92 33.45
CA LEU A 93 2.26 -8.75 33.43
C LEU A 93 1.49 -10.08 33.50
N LEU A 94 2.13 -11.23 33.31
CA LEU A 94 1.49 -12.53 33.55
C LEU A 94 1.31 -12.82 35.04
N PHE A 95 2.21 -12.30 35.88
CA PHE A 95 2.20 -12.48 37.34
C PHE A 95 1.59 -11.27 38.06
N SER A 96 0.66 -10.54 37.44
CA SER A 96 -0.03 -9.41 38.09
C SER A 96 -1.06 -9.87 39.13
N ASN A 97 -1.36 -9.02 40.12
CA ASN A 97 -2.35 -9.32 41.17
C ASN A 97 -3.73 -9.68 40.57
N SER A 98 -4.17 -8.94 39.55
CA SER A 98 -5.44 -9.21 38.85
C SER A 98 -5.50 -10.58 38.18
N LYS A 99 -4.36 -11.13 37.72
CA LYS A 99 -4.31 -12.48 37.16
C LYS A 99 -4.27 -13.54 38.25
N LEU A 100 -3.63 -13.26 39.39
CA LEU A 100 -3.61 -14.15 40.53
C LEU A 100 -5.01 -14.33 41.12
N GLU A 101 -5.76 -13.24 41.28
CA GLU A 101 -7.16 -13.27 41.74
C GLU A 101 -8.04 -14.10 40.80
N ARG A 102 -7.86 -13.97 39.48
CA ARG A 102 -8.57 -14.81 38.49
C ARG A 102 -8.17 -16.28 38.58
N ALA A 103 -6.90 -16.58 38.81
CA ALA A 103 -6.42 -17.95 38.96
C ALA A 103 -7.03 -18.62 40.21
N ASN A 104 -7.08 -17.88 41.33
CA ASN A 104 -7.72 -18.28 42.59
C ASN A 104 -9.23 -18.53 42.44
N LYS A 105 -9.96 -17.62 41.77
CA LYS A 105 -11.40 -17.83 41.52
C LYS A 105 -11.68 -19.10 40.71
N ARG A 106 -10.78 -19.46 39.79
CA ARG A 106 -10.90 -20.67 38.98
C ARG A 106 -10.48 -21.96 39.69
N SER A 107 -9.75 -21.91 40.82
CA SER A 107 -9.42 -23.12 41.59
C SER A 107 -10.48 -23.44 42.65
N ALA A 108 -11.23 -22.44 43.13
CA ALA A 108 -12.28 -22.61 44.14
C ALA A 108 -13.59 -23.27 43.64
N GLY A 109 -13.79 -23.41 42.33
CA GLY A 109 -15.08 -23.81 41.73
C GLY A 109 -15.31 -25.30 41.48
N SER A 110 -14.61 -26.22 42.13
CA SER A 110 -14.77 -27.67 41.86
C SER A 110 -15.13 -28.46 43.12
N SER A 111 -16.44 -28.59 43.41
CA SER A 111 -17.02 -29.78 44.06
C SER A 111 -18.56 -29.80 44.12
N LYS A 112 -19.08 -30.88 43.50
CA LYS A 112 -20.33 -31.64 43.73
C LYS A 112 -21.69 -31.15 43.17
N ASN A 113 -22.26 -32.06 42.34
CA ASN A 113 -23.62 -32.13 41.80
C ASN A 113 -24.62 -32.73 42.81
N VAL A 114 -25.90 -32.33 42.67
CA VAL A 114 -27.14 -33.13 42.48
C VAL A 114 -28.36 -32.55 43.25
N GLU A 115 -29.31 -32.06 42.44
CA GLU A 115 -30.79 -32.08 42.45
C GLU A 115 -31.67 -31.45 43.57
N ILE A 116 -32.82 -30.96 43.07
CA ILE A 116 -33.79 -29.90 43.45
C ILE A 116 -34.96 -30.56 44.25
N PRO A 117 -35.77 -29.94 45.17
CA PRO A 117 -36.56 -28.73 44.86
C PRO A 117 -37.02 -27.74 45.96
N GLU A 118 -37.42 -26.57 45.43
CA GLU A 118 -38.42 -25.59 45.92
C GLU A 118 -38.06 -24.43 46.89
N LYS A 119 -38.45 -23.24 46.37
CA LYS A 119 -38.84 -21.95 46.97
C LYS A 119 -37.78 -20.90 47.37
N CYS A 120 -37.93 -19.77 46.67
CA CYS A 120 -37.70 -18.37 47.05
C CYS A 120 -36.27 -17.92 47.41
N ARG A 121 -35.65 -17.16 46.49
CA ARG A 121 -35.17 -15.77 46.68
C ARG A 121 -34.46 -15.30 45.41
N ARG A 122 -34.55 -14.00 45.13
CA ARG A 122 -33.84 -13.31 44.04
C ARG A 122 -32.36 -13.71 44.04
N SER A 123 -31.92 -14.41 43.01
CA SER A 123 -30.53 -14.38 42.58
C SER A 123 -30.51 -13.61 41.26
N SER A 124 -29.75 -12.52 41.25
CA SER A 124 -29.35 -11.81 40.04
C SER A 124 -28.62 -12.83 39.16
N LEU A 125 -29.34 -13.39 38.18
CA LEU A 125 -28.83 -14.30 37.17
C LEU A 125 -28.16 -13.45 36.11
N GLU A 126 -26.83 -13.55 35.99
CA GLU A 126 -26.10 -13.07 34.83
C GLU A 126 -26.70 -13.72 33.57
N SER A 127 -27.62 -13.03 32.90
CA SER A 127 -28.27 -13.56 31.71
C SER A 127 -27.32 -13.38 30.52
N GLU A 128 -26.50 -14.39 30.23
CA GLU A 128 -25.68 -14.48 29.00
C GLU A 128 -26.55 -14.73 27.75
N VAL A 129 -27.71 -14.09 27.65
CA VAL A 129 -28.72 -14.31 26.60
C VAL A 129 -29.06 -13.00 25.93
N CYS A 130 -29.02 -12.97 24.60
CA CYS A 130 -29.51 -11.81 23.85
C CYS A 130 -31.04 -11.75 23.87
N PHE A 131 -31.64 -10.69 24.44
CA PHE A 131 -33.11 -10.58 24.53
C PHE A 131 -33.81 -10.55 23.15
N LEU A 132 -33.13 -10.04 22.11
CA LEU A 132 -33.64 -9.96 20.74
C LEU A 132 -33.68 -11.30 19.99
N CYS A 133 -32.88 -12.30 20.39
CA CYS A 133 -32.81 -13.58 19.66
C CYS A 133 -32.81 -14.82 20.55
N GLU A 134 -32.86 -14.68 21.88
CA GLU A 134 -32.85 -15.75 22.89
C GLU A 134 -31.65 -16.69 22.84
N LYS A 135 -30.64 -16.39 22.02
CA LYS A 135 -29.43 -17.20 21.95
C LYS A 135 -28.47 -16.82 23.06
N LYS A 136 -27.96 -17.84 23.74
CA LYS A 136 -26.82 -17.70 24.65
C LYS A 136 -25.58 -17.30 23.85
N ALA A 137 -24.83 -16.35 24.38
CA ALA A 137 -23.56 -15.95 23.80
C ALA A 137 -22.60 -15.54 24.92
N PRO A 138 -21.30 -15.82 24.75
CA PRO A 138 -20.31 -15.43 25.75
C PRO A 138 -20.32 -13.91 25.95
N SER A 139 -20.07 -13.47 27.19
CA SER A 139 -20.23 -12.06 27.61
C SER A 139 -19.50 -11.00 26.77
N HIS A 140 -18.52 -11.36 25.95
CA HIS A 140 -17.83 -10.43 25.04
C HIS A 140 -18.64 -10.09 23.77
N ASP A 141 -19.58 -10.94 23.37
CA ASP A 141 -20.41 -10.75 22.17
C ASP A 141 -21.73 -10.03 22.44
N LEU A 142 -22.09 -9.92 23.73
CA LEU A 142 -23.28 -9.24 24.22
C LEU A 142 -22.94 -7.84 24.71
N ARG A 143 -23.74 -6.86 24.28
CA ARG A 143 -23.71 -5.50 24.82
C ARG A 143 -24.85 -5.33 25.82
N HIS A 144 -24.59 -4.58 26.88
CA HIS A 144 -25.62 -4.15 27.81
C HIS A 144 -26.36 -2.93 27.26
N ALA A 145 -27.66 -2.86 27.49
CA ALA A 145 -28.42 -1.64 27.34
C ALA A 145 -28.03 -0.67 28.45
N MET A 146 -27.33 0.42 28.10
CA MET A 146 -26.78 1.38 29.08
C MET A 146 -27.36 2.79 28.97
N THR A 147 -28.27 3.05 28.03
CA THR A 147 -28.80 4.39 27.79
C THR A 147 -30.32 4.39 27.68
N LEU A 148 -30.94 5.42 28.27
CA LEU A 148 -32.38 5.69 28.13
C LEU A 148 -32.77 6.00 26.68
N GLU A 149 -31.84 6.51 25.87
CA GLU A 149 -32.06 6.76 24.45
C GLU A 149 -32.19 5.46 23.65
N LEU A 150 -31.42 4.43 23.99
CA LEU A 150 -31.58 3.10 23.40
C LEU A 150 -32.93 2.50 23.77
N ASP A 151 -33.36 2.64 25.02
CA ASP A 151 -34.66 2.15 25.48
C ASP A 151 -35.83 2.82 24.72
N LYS A 152 -35.79 4.15 24.57
CA LYS A 152 -36.76 4.89 23.74
C LYS A 152 -36.81 4.35 22.31
N ARG A 153 -35.64 4.13 21.69
CA ARG A 153 -35.56 3.64 20.32
C ARG A 153 -36.07 2.20 20.19
N LEU A 154 -35.82 1.34 21.16
CA LEU A 154 -36.35 -0.02 21.21
C LEU A 154 -37.89 0.00 21.32
N ASN A 155 -38.44 0.86 22.17
CA ASN A 155 -39.87 1.05 22.31
C ASN A 155 -40.54 1.57 21.03
N GLU A 156 -39.92 2.54 20.34
CA GLU A 156 -40.36 3.01 19.03
C GLU A 156 -40.37 1.88 18.00
N CYS A 157 -39.27 1.14 17.87
CA CYS A 157 -39.18 0.00 16.95
C CYS A 157 -40.23 -1.07 17.26
N ALA A 158 -40.47 -1.37 18.54
CA ALA A 158 -41.44 -2.36 18.98
C ALA A 158 -42.88 -1.95 18.60
N ARG A 159 -43.22 -0.67 18.76
CA ARG A 159 -44.52 -0.11 18.37
C ARG A 159 -44.69 -0.07 16.86
N THR A 160 -43.70 0.44 16.14
CA THR A 160 -43.73 0.49 14.67
C THR A 160 -43.88 -0.91 14.09
N LEU A 161 -43.06 -1.86 14.51
CA LEU A 161 -43.10 -3.23 13.98
C LEU A 161 -44.27 -4.07 14.51
N ASN A 162 -45.02 -3.55 15.47
CA ASN A 162 -46.02 -4.28 16.27
C ASN A 162 -45.45 -5.62 16.80
N ASP A 163 -44.21 -5.60 17.29
CA ASP A 163 -43.52 -6.80 17.77
C ASP A 163 -43.96 -7.09 19.22
N GLY A 164 -45.02 -7.89 19.34
CA GLY A 164 -45.67 -8.18 20.63
C GLY A 164 -44.73 -8.77 21.69
N ARG A 165 -43.71 -9.52 21.29
CA ARG A 165 -42.71 -10.06 22.21
C ARG A 165 -41.79 -8.96 22.74
N LEU A 166 -41.27 -8.12 21.85
CA LEU A 166 -40.42 -7.02 22.26
C LEU A 166 -41.18 -6.03 23.15
N LEU A 167 -42.45 -5.76 22.84
CA LEU A 167 -43.35 -4.96 23.68
C LEU A 167 -43.56 -5.57 25.07
N ALA A 168 -43.72 -6.90 25.16
CA ALA A 168 -43.88 -7.59 26.44
C ALA A 168 -42.60 -7.57 27.31
N ILE A 169 -41.42 -7.61 26.69
CA ILE A 169 -40.14 -7.50 27.42
C ILE A 169 -39.96 -6.07 27.95
N LEU A 170 -40.25 -5.06 27.14
CA LEU A 170 -40.08 -3.65 27.51
C LEU A 170 -41.16 -3.13 28.46
N SER A 171 -42.31 -3.82 28.60
CA SER A 171 -43.36 -3.43 29.56
C SER A 171 -43.02 -3.77 31.01
N VAL A 172 -42.09 -4.70 31.24
CA VAL A 172 -41.66 -5.12 32.59
C VAL A 172 -40.83 -4.03 33.29
N GLY A 173 -40.16 -3.16 32.53
CA GLY A 173 -39.31 -2.07 33.03
C GLY A 173 -38.44 -1.51 31.92
N ASP A 174 -37.69 -0.44 32.16
CA ASP A 174 -36.76 0.05 31.14
C ASP A 174 -35.60 -0.94 30.92
N ALA A 175 -35.07 -0.97 29.68
CA ALA A 175 -34.04 -1.91 29.26
C ALA A 175 -32.74 -1.82 30.08
N VAL A 176 -32.48 -0.67 30.72
CA VAL A 176 -31.30 -0.44 31.55
C VAL A 176 -31.49 -1.05 32.94
N ALA A 177 -32.65 -0.82 33.56
CA ALA A 177 -33.05 -1.37 34.86
C ALA A 177 -33.22 -2.88 34.82
N GLN A 178 -33.62 -3.43 33.66
CA GLN A 178 -33.67 -4.86 33.41
C GLN A 178 -32.31 -5.48 33.04
N GLU A 179 -31.24 -4.68 32.97
CA GLU A 179 -29.89 -5.11 32.60
C GLU A 179 -29.84 -5.89 31.27
N LEU A 180 -30.69 -5.52 30.30
CA LEU A 180 -30.88 -6.29 29.08
C LEU A 180 -29.59 -6.37 28.25
N GLN A 181 -29.28 -7.56 27.75
CA GLN A 181 -28.12 -7.83 26.90
C GLN A 181 -28.52 -8.14 25.44
N TYR A 182 -27.76 -7.65 24.47
CA TYR A 182 -28.06 -7.85 23.04
C TYR A 182 -26.81 -7.99 22.16
N HIS A 183 -26.93 -8.72 21.05
CA HIS A 183 -25.93 -8.70 19.99
C HIS A 183 -26.02 -7.42 19.17
N ARG A 184 -24.87 -6.81 18.84
CA ARG A 184 -24.78 -5.68 17.89
C ARG A 184 -25.55 -5.96 16.60
N ALA A 185 -25.36 -7.16 16.03
CA ALA A 185 -26.01 -7.57 14.79
C ALA A 185 -27.53 -7.70 14.93
N CYS A 186 -28.03 -8.17 16.08
CA CYS A 186 -29.47 -8.29 16.33
C CYS A 186 -30.14 -6.92 16.41
N LEU A 187 -29.51 -5.94 17.06
CA LEU A 187 -30.03 -4.56 17.09
C LEU A 187 -30.07 -3.94 15.69
N THR A 188 -29.01 -4.11 14.90
CA THR A 188 -28.99 -3.65 13.51
C THR A 188 -30.09 -4.29 12.67
N LYS A 189 -30.36 -5.59 12.88
CA LYS A 189 -31.46 -6.30 12.20
C LYS A 189 -32.83 -5.73 12.57
N LEU A 190 -33.07 -5.42 13.85
CA LEU A 190 -34.31 -4.79 14.30
C LEU A 190 -34.53 -3.44 13.60
N TYR A 191 -33.51 -2.56 13.60
CA TYR A 191 -33.57 -1.25 12.92
C TYR A 191 -33.73 -1.35 11.41
N ASN A 192 -33.16 -2.39 10.77
CA ASN A 192 -33.36 -2.63 9.35
C ASN A 192 -34.79 -3.08 9.03
N ARG A 193 -35.39 -3.89 9.91
CA ARG A 193 -36.78 -4.35 9.78
C ARG A 193 -37.75 -3.19 9.87
N GLU A 194 -37.59 -2.32 10.87
CA GLU A 194 -38.39 -1.09 11.04
C GLU A 194 -38.29 -0.19 9.80
N ARG A 195 -37.06 0.09 9.33
CA ARG A 195 -36.83 0.86 8.09
C ARG A 195 -37.40 0.21 6.84
N SER A 196 -37.55 -1.11 6.82
CA SER A 196 -38.17 -1.82 5.70
C SER A 196 -39.69 -1.66 5.70
N MET A 197 -40.31 -1.74 6.88
CA MET A 197 -41.77 -1.57 7.04
C MET A 197 -42.19 -0.14 6.71
N MET A 198 -41.51 0.85 7.30
CA MET A 198 -41.74 2.27 7.03
C MET A 198 -41.59 2.61 5.53
N ARG A 199 -40.70 1.91 4.81
CA ARG A 199 -40.59 2.06 3.36
C ARG A 199 -41.76 1.44 2.59
N LYS A 200 -42.27 0.29 3.04
CA LYS A 200 -43.46 -0.34 2.45
C LYS A 200 -44.69 0.52 2.66
N GLU A 201 -44.93 1.00 3.87
CA GLU A 201 -46.05 1.90 4.17
C GLU A 201 -45.98 3.20 3.35
N ASN A 202 -44.80 3.81 3.26
CA ASN A 202 -44.61 4.97 2.39
C ASN A 202 -44.90 4.64 0.91
N MET A 203 -44.43 3.49 0.40
CA MET A 203 -44.64 3.09 -1.00
C MET A 203 -46.09 2.65 -1.31
N GLU A 204 -46.80 2.11 -0.32
CA GLU A 204 -48.23 1.79 -0.39
C GLU A 204 -49.10 3.04 -0.29
N SER A 205 -48.65 4.08 0.41
CA SER A 205 -49.31 5.39 0.48
C SER A 205 -49.11 6.29 -0.75
N LEU A 206 -48.19 5.94 -1.67
CA LEU A 206 -47.99 6.70 -2.90
C LEU A 206 -49.22 6.55 -3.84
N PRO A 207 -49.76 7.66 -4.39
CA PRO A 207 -50.84 7.61 -5.37
C PRO A 207 -50.47 6.71 -6.56
N ASN A 208 -51.42 5.95 -7.11
CA ASN A 208 -51.17 5.07 -8.27
C ASN A 208 -50.51 5.83 -9.44
N LYS A 209 -50.90 7.11 -9.65
CA LYS A 209 -50.31 8.00 -10.65
C LYS A 209 -48.80 8.21 -10.51
N ASP A 210 -48.24 8.15 -9.30
CA ASP A 210 -46.80 8.32 -9.12
C ASP A 210 -46.03 7.04 -9.44
N LYS A 211 -46.61 5.85 -9.19
CA LYS A 211 -46.02 4.58 -9.62
C LYS A 211 -45.89 4.50 -11.14
N ASP A 212 -46.91 4.98 -11.86
CA ASP A 212 -46.89 5.04 -13.32
C ASP A 212 -45.75 5.92 -13.85
N LYS A 213 -45.49 7.07 -13.18
CA LYS A 213 -44.35 7.94 -13.53
C LYS A 213 -43.00 7.23 -13.32
N TYR A 214 -42.82 6.50 -12.22
CA TYR A 214 -41.57 5.75 -11.99
C TYR A 214 -41.30 4.70 -13.08
N LEU A 215 -42.36 4.01 -13.52
CA LEU A 215 -42.27 3.03 -14.60
C LEU A 215 -41.95 3.71 -15.93
N GLN A 216 -42.63 4.81 -16.25
CA GLN A 216 -42.39 5.59 -17.46
C GLN A 216 -40.92 6.05 -17.55
N VAL A 217 -40.39 6.68 -16.50
CA VAL A 217 -39.00 7.16 -16.51
C VAL A 217 -38.01 6.01 -16.62
N PHE A 218 -38.35 4.84 -16.09
CA PHE A 218 -37.47 3.67 -16.18
C PHE A 218 -37.42 3.14 -17.62
N SER A 219 -38.56 3.09 -18.31
CA SER A 219 -38.62 2.76 -19.74
C SER A 219 -37.84 3.76 -20.61
N GLU A 220 -37.95 5.07 -20.32
CA GLU A 220 -37.15 6.10 -21.01
C GLU A 220 -35.64 5.90 -20.80
N LEU A 221 -35.22 5.51 -19.58
CA LEU A 221 -33.82 5.25 -19.27
C LEU A 221 -33.29 4.00 -19.99
N LEU A 222 -34.11 2.95 -20.10
CA LEU A 222 -33.77 1.75 -20.87
C LEU A 222 -33.54 2.09 -22.35
N LEU A 223 -34.48 2.83 -22.94
CA LEU A 223 -34.37 3.29 -24.33
C LEU A 223 -33.10 4.10 -24.57
N TYR A 224 -32.78 5.03 -23.66
CA TYR A 224 -31.54 5.80 -23.74
C TYR A 224 -30.31 4.89 -23.79
N ILE A 225 -30.19 3.91 -22.89
CA ILE A 225 -29.02 3.02 -22.84
C ILE A 225 -28.91 2.21 -24.13
N THR A 226 -30.02 1.64 -24.61
CA THR A 226 -30.04 0.81 -25.83
C THR A 226 -29.78 1.58 -27.11
N GLU A 227 -30.35 2.79 -27.23
CA GLU A 227 -30.16 3.64 -28.41
C GLU A 227 -28.74 4.21 -28.47
N THR A 228 -28.18 4.58 -27.31
CA THR A 228 -26.81 5.10 -27.26
C THR A 228 -25.84 4.05 -27.80
N ASN A 229 -26.00 2.78 -27.40
CA ASN A 229 -25.16 1.68 -27.89
C ASN A 229 -25.33 1.42 -29.40
N SER A 230 -26.56 1.53 -29.90
CA SER A 230 -26.85 1.27 -31.32
C SER A 230 -26.43 2.41 -32.25
N SER A 231 -26.29 3.63 -31.71
CA SER A 231 -26.01 4.85 -32.49
C SER A 231 -24.52 5.15 -32.66
N THR A 232 -23.67 4.61 -31.79
CA THR A 232 -22.23 4.85 -31.80
C THR A 232 -21.49 3.62 -32.32
N ASN A 233 -20.58 3.81 -33.28
CA ASN A 233 -19.65 2.75 -33.69
C ASN A 233 -18.60 2.43 -32.61
N ASP A 234 -18.49 3.29 -31.60
CA ASP A 234 -17.54 3.16 -30.50
C ASP A 234 -18.22 2.51 -29.28
N PRO A 235 -17.49 1.68 -28.52
CA PRO A 235 -18.01 1.04 -27.32
C PRO A 235 -18.31 2.06 -26.22
N VAL A 236 -19.53 2.03 -25.67
CA VAL A 236 -20.00 3.00 -24.68
C VAL A 236 -20.02 2.43 -23.27
N VAL A 237 -19.44 3.18 -22.32
CA VAL A 237 -19.45 2.82 -20.90
C VAL A 237 -20.28 3.84 -20.12
N PHE A 238 -21.31 3.35 -19.43
CA PHE A 238 -22.19 4.17 -18.60
C PHE A 238 -21.76 4.14 -17.14
N ARG A 239 -21.68 5.30 -16.50
CA ARG A 239 -21.50 5.38 -15.05
C ARG A 239 -22.86 5.29 -14.36
N LEU A 240 -23.00 4.39 -13.38
CA LEU A 240 -24.24 4.23 -12.62
C LEU A 240 -24.65 5.53 -11.90
N ALA A 241 -23.69 6.31 -11.41
CA ALA A 241 -23.98 7.59 -10.76
C ALA A 241 -24.70 8.56 -11.72
N ASP A 242 -24.32 8.56 -12.99
CA ASP A 242 -24.86 9.46 -13.99
C ASP A 242 -26.26 9.00 -14.42
N LEU A 243 -26.46 7.69 -14.59
CA LEU A 243 -27.79 7.10 -14.82
C LEU A 243 -28.75 7.38 -13.66
N VAL A 244 -28.28 7.28 -12.41
CA VAL A 244 -29.08 7.63 -11.22
C VAL A 244 -29.44 9.11 -11.24
N SER A 245 -28.51 10.00 -11.60
CA SER A 245 -28.77 11.43 -11.73
C SER A 245 -29.82 11.71 -12.81
N LEU A 246 -29.69 11.11 -14.00
CA LEU A 246 -30.66 11.24 -15.09
C LEU A 246 -32.06 10.78 -14.65
N TYR A 247 -32.13 9.60 -14.01
CA TYR A 247 -33.39 9.04 -13.49
C TYR A 247 -34.03 9.98 -12.47
N GLN A 248 -33.27 10.49 -11.50
CA GLN A 248 -33.77 11.44 -10.49
C GLN A 248 -34.22 12.77 -11.09
N GLN A 249 -33.47 13.32 -12.04
CA GLN A 249 -33.81 14.57 -12.71
C GLN A 249 -35.13 14.43 -13.48
N ARG A 250 -35.30 13.32 -14.20
CA ARG A 250 -36.51 13.06 -14.97
C ARG A 250 -37.74 12.85 -14.08
N LEU A 251 -37.60 12.15 -12.94
CA LEU A 251 -38.69 12.03 -11.95
C LEU A 251 -39.11 13.39 -11.38
N LYS A 252 -38.16 14.29 -11.12
CA LYS A 252 -38.47 15.65 -10.66
C LYS A 252 -39.25 16.44 -11.73
N GLN A 253 -38.91 16.27 -13.01
CA GLN A 253 -39.65 16.91 -14.11
C GLN A 253 -41.11 16.42 -14.20
N LEU A 254 -41.38 15.15 -13.87
CA LEU A 254 -42.75 14.60 -13.82
C LEU A 254 -43.50 14.92 -12.50
N GLY A 255 -42.96 15.85 -11.69
CA GLY A 255 -43.61 16.36 -10.49
C GLY A 255 -43.40 15.52 -9.23
N ILE A 256 -42.43 14.60 -9.21
CA ILE A 256 -42.07 13.85 -8.00
C ILE A 256 -41.05 14.66 -7.20
N HIS A 257 -41.50 15.28 -6.12
CA HIS A 257 -40.63 16.02 -5.20
C HIS A 257 -39.83 15.04 -4.32
N ASN A 258 -38.50 15.21 -4.30
CA ASN A 258 -37.54 14.38 -3.55
C ASN A 258 -37.58 12.86 -3.87
N PRO A 259 -37.22 12.45 -5.11
CA PRO A 259 -37.19 11.04 -5.47
C PRO A 259 -36.09 10.29 -4.71
N ASN A 260 -36.51 9.31 -3.89
CA ASN A 260 -35.59 8.46 -3.14
C ASN A 260 -35.15 7.24 -3.98
N VAL A 261 -34.18 7.46 -4.85
CA VAL A 261 -33.68 6.43 -5.78
C VAL A 261 -32.52 5.69 -5.15
N ASN A 262 -32.66 4.37 -4.99
CA ASN A 262 -31.58 3.49 -4.56
C ASN A 262 -30.76 3.05 -5.79
N SER A 263 -29.48 3.43 -5.83
CA SER A 263 -28.59 3.11 -6.94
C SER A 263 -28.38 1.61 -7.17
N THR A 264 -28.33 0.82 -6.09
CA THR A 264 -28.14 -0.64 -6.18
C THR A 264 -29.37 -1.29 -6.82
N ARG A 265 -30.57 -0.89 -6.37
CA ARG A 265 -31.83 -1.41 -6.93
C ARG A 265 -32.01 -1.01 -8.40
N LEU A 266 -31.71 0.25 -8.74
CA LEU A 266 -31.80 0.71 -10.13
C LEU A 266 -30.85 -0.10 -11.02
N LYS A 267 -29.60 -0.30 -10.58
CA LYS A 267 -28.63 -1.14 -11.28
C LYS A 267 -29.14 -2.58 -11.45
N ASP A 268 -29.66 -3.21 -10.40
CA ASP A 268 -30.18 -4.57 -10.49
C ASP A 268 -31.38 -4.68 -11.45
N GLN A 269 -32.25 -3.66 -11.51
CA GLN A 269 -33.35 -3.59 -12.48
C GLN A 269 -32.86 -3.40 -13.92
N LEU A 270 -31.83 -2.57 -14.14
CA LEU A 270 -31.25 -2.38 -15.47
C LEU A 270 -30.63 -3.68 -15.99
N LEU A 271 -29.88 -4.39 -15.15
CA LEU A 271 -29.25 -5.67 -15.50
C LEU A 271 -30.28 -6.79 -15.74
N SER A 272 -31.46 -6.73 -15.13
CA SER A 272 -32.52 -7.73 -15.40
C SER A 272 -33.22 -7.52 -16.73
N GLU A 273 -33.36 -6.27 -17.18
CA GLU A 273 -34.03 -5.93 -18.43
C GLU A 273 -33.09 -5.94 -19.64
N ILE A 274 -31.79 -5.69 -19.42
CA ILE A 274 -30.75 -5.71 -20.46
C ILE A 274 -29.73 -6.81 -20.12
N PRO A 275 -29.93 -8.05 -20.60
CA PRO A 275 -29.07 -9.19 -20.24
C PRO A 275 -27.65 -9.09 -20.80
N GLU A 276 -27.43 -8.30 -21.85
CA GLU A 276 -26.12 -8.08 -22.49
C GLU A 276 -25.26 -7.05 -21.74
N LEU A 277 -25.84 -6.36 -20.74
CA LEU A 277 -25.20 -5.32 -19.95
C LEU A 277 -24.56 -5.93 -18.70
N GLU A 278 -23.29 -5.63 -18.46
CA GLU A 278 -22.56 -6.06 -17.27
C GLU A 278 -22.17 -4.88 -16.37
N ALA A 279 -22.08 -5.12 -15.06
CA ALA A 279 -21.68 -4.12 -14.08
C ALA A 279 -20.28 -4.41 -13.50
N HIS A 280 -19.35 -3.47 -13.70
CA HIS A 280 -17.98 -3.55 -13.20
C HIS A 280 -17.72 -2.49 -12.12
N LYS A 281 -17.12 -2.90 -11.00
CA LYS A 281 -16.74 -1.98 -9.92
C LYS A 281 -15.35 -1.41 -10.16
N LYS A 282 -15.23 -0.08 -10.13
CA LYS A 282 -13.96 0.65 -10.18
C LYS A 282 -13.85 1.60 -8.99
N GLY A 283 -13.23 1.13 -7.90
CA GLY A 283 -13.11 1.90 -6.67
C GLY A 283 -14.49 2.19 -6.04
N ARG A 284 -14.90 3.46 -6.02
CA ARG A 284 -16.21 3.91 -5.52
C ARG A 284 -17.31 3.89 -6.59
N ASP A 285 -16.94 3.80 -7.86
CA ASP A 285 -17.87 3.88 -8.98
C ASP A 285 -18.28 2.48 -9.48
N VAL A 286 -19.47 2.42 -10.06
CA VAL A 286 -19.99 1.25 -10.77
C VAL A 286 -20.19 1.67 -12.22
N LEU A 287 -19.52 0.97 -13.13
CA LEU A 287 -19.60 1.15 -14.57
C LEU A 287 -20.47 0.05 -15.17
N LEU A 288 -21.24 0.38 -16.18
CA LEU A 288 -22.11 -0.51 -16.93
C LEU A 288 -21.65 -0.48 -18.38
N ALA A 289 -21.37 -1.64 -18.97
CA ALA A 289 -20.91 -1.77 -20.34
C ALA A 289 -21.50 -3.04 -20.96
N TYR A 290 -21.66 -3.04 -22.28
CA TYR A 290 -22.08 -4.24 -23.00
C TYR A 290 -20.94 -5.25 -23.04
N THR A 291 -21.27 -6.53 -22.85
CA THR A 291 -20.30 -7.63 -22.82
C THR A 291 -19.39 -7.70 -24.05
N GLU A 292 -19.96 -7.46 -25.23
CA GLU A 292 -19.24 -7.41 -26.51
C GLU A 292 -18.22 -6.26 -26.59
N ASP A 293 -18.48 -5.17 -25.89
CA ASP A 293 -17.68 -3.93 -25.92
C ASP A 293 -16.56 -3.90 -24.87
N VAL A 294 -16.60 -4.77 -23.86
CA VAL A 294 -15.56 -4.81 -22.82
C VAL A 294 -14.17 -5.05 -23.44
N GLY A 295 -14.09 -5.89 -24.48
CA GLY A 295 -12.82 -6.21 -25.15
C GLY A 295 -12.18 -5.02 -25.87
N SER A 296 -12.98 -4.26 -26.62
CA SER A 296 -12.52 -3.07 -27.36
C SER A 296 -12.16 -1.91 -26.43
N VAL A 297 -12.88 -1.75 -25.31
CA VAL A 297 -12.53 -0.78 -24.26
C VAL A 297 -11.21 -1.15 -23.58
N LEU A 298 -10.99 -2.45 -23.32
CA LEU A 298 -9.74 -2.93 -22.73
C LEU A 298 -8.56 -2.74 -23.69
N SER A 299 -8.71 -3.03 -25.00
CA SER A 299 -7.62 -2.80 -25.97
C SER A 299 -7.24 -1.32 -26.02
N THR A 300 -8.22 -0.42 -26.07
CA THR A 300 -7.99 1.04 -26.07
C THR A 300 -7.27 1.51 -24.78
N ALA A 301 -7.56 0.88 -23.64
CA ALA A 301 -6.88 1.19 -22.38
C ALA A 301 -5.44 0.64 -22.33
N VAL A 302 -5.15 -0.46 -23.03
CA VAL A 302 -3.78 -1.01 -23.17
C VAL A 302 -2.92 -0.03 -23.97
N ASP A 303 -3.42 0.51 -25.09
CA ASP A 303 -2.69 1.49 -25.92
C ASP A 303 -2.31 2.75 -25.11
N TYR A 304 -3.22 3.23 -24.26
CA TYR A 304 -2.95 4.37 -23.37
C TYR A 304 -1.90 4.04 -22.31
N THR A 305 -1.82 2.78 -21.89
CA THR A 305 -0.84 2.30 -20.92
C THR A 305 0.57 2.21 -21.54
N GLU A 306 0.68 1.74 -22.79
CA GLU A 306 1.95 1.70 -23.53
C GLU A 306 2.53 3.10 -23.76
N ALA A 307 1.70 4.06 -24.18
CA ALA A 307 2.11 5.45 -24.34
C ALA A 307 2.68 6.05 -23.03
N ILE A 308 2.06 5.73 -21.89
CA ILE A 308 2.55 6.16 -20.56
C ILE A 308 3.89 5.50 -20.23
N ILE A 309 4.07 4.20 -20.54
CA ILE A 309 5.32 3.48 -20.29
C ILE A 309 6.46 4.07 -21.11
N ILE A 310 6.25 4.31 -22.42
CA ILE A 310 7.24 4.93 -23.30
C ILE A 310 7.62 6.33 -22.79
N THR A 311 6.62 7.13 -22.41
CA THR A 311 6.84 8.48 -21.86
C THR A 311 7.67 8.44 -20.58
N LYS A 312 7.38 7.49 -19.68
CA LYS A 312 8.16 7.30 -18.44
C LYS A 312 9.58 6.84 -18.72
N ALA A 313 9.77 5.87 -19.62
CA ALA A 313 11.10 5.39 -20.02
C ALA A 313 11.94 6.53 -20.60
N ALA A 314 11.38 7.30 -21.55
CA ALA A 314 12.03 8.47 -22.13
C ALA A 314 12.41 9.51 -21.07
N LYS A 315 11.51 9.79 -20.12
CA LYS A 315 11.80 10.73 -19.02
C LYS A 315 12.96 10.27 -18.14
N ILE A 316 13.00 8.98 -17.77
CA ILE A 316 14.07 8.40 -16.96
C ILE A 316 15.40 8.49 -17.70
N LEU A 317 15.43 8.07 -18.97
CA LEU A 317 16.64 8.09 -19.80
C LEU A 317 17.16 9.52 -19.98
N ARG A 318 16.29 10.46 -20.37
CA ARG A 318 16.66 11.87 -20.53
C ARG A 318 17.23 12.46 -19.24
N GLN A 319 16.63 12.16 -18.09
CA GLN A 319 17.14 12.65 -16.81
C GLN A 319 18.55 12.13 -16.53
N ARG A 320 18.78 10.81 -16.70
CA ARG A 320 20.11 10.22 -16.52
C ARG A 320 21.15 10.79 -17.49
N MET A 321 20.76 11.06 -18.74
CA MET A 321 21.65 11.65 -19.75
C MET A 321 22.00 13.10 -19.45
N ILE A 322 21.03 13.90 -19.01
CA ILE A 322 21.27 15.32 -18.66
C ILE A 322 22.16 15.43 -17.41
N ASP A 323 21.93 14.57 -16.42
CA ASP A 323 22.73 14.54 -15.18
C ASP A 323 24.16 14.06 -15.45
N HIS A 324 24.35 13.22 -16.48
CA HIS A 324 25.65 12.68 -16.87
C HIS A 324 26.40 13.62 -17.82
N LYS A 325 27.53 14.18 -17.36
CA LYS A 325 28.39 15.04 -18.18
C LYS A 325 29.54 14.24 -18.76
N SER A 326 29.80 14.44 -20.05
CA SER A 326 30.97 13.89 -20.74
C SER A 326 31.65 15.03 -21.48
N VAL A 327 32.81 15.45 -20.98
CA VAL A 327 33.59 16.55 -21.55
C VAL A 327 34.89 15.99 -22.07
N PHE A 328 35.26 16.36 -23.30
CA PHE A 328 36.57 16.05 -23.83
C PHE A 328 37.64 16.93 -23.17
N ALA A 329 38.54 16.31 -22.42
CA ALA A 329 39.61 16.97 -21.68
C ALA A 329 40.94 17.09 -22.46
N GLY A 330 40.94 16.73 -23.75
CA GLY A 330 42.14 16.77 -24.60
C GLY A 330 42.80 15.41 -24.86
N THR A 331 42.36 14.35 -24.17
CA THR A 331 42.85 12.97 -24.36
C THR A 331 41.70 11.98 -24.32
N PHE A 332 41.92 10.79 -24.90
CA PHE A 332 41.02 9.64 -24.80
C PHE A 332 41.64 8.62 -23.85
N ASP A 333 41.05 8.47 -22.67
CA ASP A 333 41.47 7.48 -21.68
C ASP A 333 41.01 6.07 -22.09
N ASP A 334 41.61 5.02 -21.52
CA ASP A 334 41.37 3.62 -21.92
C ASP A 334 39.88 3.22 -21.87
N ASN A 335 39.12 3.77 -20.90
CA ASN A 335 37.68 3.51 -20.72
C ASN A 335 36.79 4.66 -21.21
N CYS A 336 37.32 5.58 -22.01
CA CYS A 336 36.57 6.77 -22.44
C CYS A 336 35.29 6.42 -23.20
N VAL A 337 35.25 5.26 -23.86
CA VAL A 337 34.07 4.76 -24.58
C VAL A 337 32.99 4.34 -23.60
N GLU A 338 33.31 3.52 -22.59
CA GLU A 338 32.32 3.08 -21.60
C GLU A 338 31.85 4.21 -20.69
N ASP A 339 32.78 5.04 -20.22
CA ASP A 339 32.49 6.11 -19.25
C ASP A 339 31.79 7.33 -19.88
N SER A 340 31.70 7.39 -21.21
CA SER A 340 31.07 8.52 -21.91
C SER A 340 29.55 8.53 -21.83
N VAL A 341 28.91 7.44 -21.41
CA VAL A 341 27.45 7.29 -21.42
C VAL A 341 26.93 6.66 -20.12
N PRO A 342 25.71 7.02 -19.68
CA PRO A 342 25.07 6.33 -18.57
C PRO A 342 24.84 4.84 -18.90
N GLN A 343 25.18 3.95 -17.98
CA GLN A 343 24.94 2.50 -18.14
C GLN A 343 23.47 2.15 -18.45
N VAL A 344 22.53 2.92 -17.90
CA VAL A 344 21.09 2.74 -18.14
C VAL A 344 20.73 3.02 -19.60
N LEU A 345 21.38 3.99 -20.24
CA LEU A 345 21.18 4.28 -21.66
C LEU A 345 21.74 3.15 -22.52
N LEU A 346 22.97 2.72 -22.22
CA LEU A 346 23.61 1.61 -22.92
C LEU A 346 22.76 0.33 -22.86
N GLN A 347 22.30 -0.03 -21.66
CA GLN A 347 21.42 -1.17 -21.47
C GLN A 347 20.13 -1.05 -22.28
N PHE A 348 19.54 0.15 -22.34
CA PHE A 348 18.33 0.38 -23.11
C PHE A 348 18.55 0.22 -24.61
N VAL A 349 19.66 0.73 -25.15
CA VAL A 349 20.04 0.55 -26.56
C VAL A 349 20.32 -0.92 -26.85
N SER A 350 21.06 -1.63 -25.99
CA SER A 350 21.31 -3.06 -26.17
C SER A 350 20.02 -3.88 -26.11
N MET A 351 19.02 -3.48 -25.32
CA MET A 351 17.70 -4.12 -25.34
C MET A 351 16.93 -3.86 -26.64
N ILE A 352 17.15 -2.73 -27.30
CA ILE A 352 16.54 -2.42 -28.60
C ILE A 352 17.23 -3.20 -29.72
N GLU A 353 18.57 -3.20 -29.79
CA GLU A 353 19.31 -3.88 -30.86
C GLU A 353 19.20 -5.42 -30.75
N HIS A 354 19.29 -5.95 -29.53
CA HIS A 354 19.46 -7.39 -29.31
C HIS A 354 18.26 -8.06 -28.63
N GLY A 355 17.26 -7.30 -28.19
CA GLY A 355 16.07 -7.80 -27.49
C GLY A 355 16.20 -7.72 -25.96
N ALA A 356 15.05 -7.59 -25.27
CA ALA A 356 15.00 -7.35 -23.83
C ALA A 356 15.18 -8.60 -22.95
N ASP A 357 15.28 -9.80 -23.54
CA ASP A 357 15.39 -11.04 -22.78
C ASP A 357 16.84 -11.34 -22.35
N ILE A 358 16.96 -12.02 -21.20
CA ILE A 358 18.27 -12.31 -20.61
C ILE A 358 19.16 -13.19 -21.48
N LYS A 359 18.58 -14.09 -22.31
CA LYS A 359 19.39 -14.99 -23.15
C LYS A 359 20.03 -14.21 -24.30
N SER A 360 19.29 -13.27 -24.89
CA SER A 360 19.80 -12.41 -25.95
C SER A 360 20.87 -11.45 -25.40
N GLN A 361 20.63 -10.85 -24.23
CA GLN A 361 21.63 -9.98 -23.58
C GLN A 361 22.92 -10.73 -23.21
N LEU A 362 22.83 -11.98 -22.73
CA LEU A 362 24.01 -12.81 -22.44
C LEU A 362 24.80 -13.23 -23.68
N ARG A 363 24.14 -13.34 -24.84
CA ARG A 363 24.78 -13.75 -26.10
C ARG A 363 25.53 -12.62 -26.77
N PHE A 364 24.92 -11.44 -26.83
CA PHE A 364 25.45 -10.32 -27.62
C PHE A 364 26.23 -9.31 -26.77
N GLY A 365 25.87 -9.13 -25.49
CA GLY A 365 26.48 -8.10 -24.64
C GLY A 365 26.34 -6.69 -25.23
N ALA A 366 27.11 -5.73 -24.71
CA ALA A 366 27.20 -4.40 -25.29
C ALA A 366 28.14 -4.41 -26.51
N SER A 367 27.58 -4.15 -27.68
CA SER A 367 28.31 -4.13 -28.96
C SER A 367 28.95 -2.76 -29.23
N LYS A 368 29.85 -2.68 -30.22
CA LYS A 368 30.39 -1.39 -30.67
C LYS A 368 29.31 -0.46 -31.24
N THR A 369 28.23 -1.01 -31.81
CA THR A 369 27.09 -0.23 -32.33
C THR A 369 26.26 0.33 -31.19
N ASP A 370 26.05 -0.44 -30.12
CA ASP A 370 25.36 0.01 -28.90
C ASP A 370 26.05 1.24 -28.30
N PHE A 371 27.38 1.20 -28.18
CA PHE A 371 28.17 2.33 -27.69
C PHE A 371 28.07 3.54 -28.61
N ALA A 372 28.19 3.36 -29.92
CA ALA A 372 28.09 4.46 -30.88
C ALA A 372 26.71 5.14 -30.83
N LEU A 373 25.62 4.36 -30.83
CA LEU A 373 24.26 4.87 -30.72
C LEU A 373 24.01 5.57 -29.37
N SER A 374 24.47 4.98 -28.27
CA SER A 374 24.35 5.58 -26.94
C SER A 374 25.10 6.91 -26.86
N GLN A 375 26.31 6.97 -27.42
CA GLN A 375 27.12 8.19 -27.46
C GLN A 375 26.48 9.28 -28.31
N LEU A 376 25.87 8.91 -29.44
CA LEU A 376 25.11 9.84 -30.29
C LEU A 376 23.85 10.35 -29.59
N LEU A 377 23.11 9.47 -28.91
CA LEU A 377 21.94 9.87 -28.11
C LEU A 377 22.35 10.85 -27.00
N GLN A 378 23.43 10.55 -26.28
CA GLN A 378 23.99 11.43 -25.25
C GLN A 378 24.40 12.79 -25.81
N TYR A 379 25.13 12.80 -26.92
CA TYR A 379 25.59 14.00 -27.61
C TYR A 379 24.44 14.91 -28.08
N ASN A 380 23.35 14.32 -28.56
CA ASN A 380 22.19 15.06 -29.06
C ASN A 380 21.16 15.41 -27.95
N CYS A 381 21.40 15.02 -26.70
CA CYS A 381 20.48 15.30 -25.59
C CYS A 381 20.72 16.70 -25.00
N TYR A 382 19.62 17.41 -24.68
CA TYR A 382 19.67 18.78 -24.14
C TYR A 382 18.62 18.98 -23.03
N SER A 383 18.93 19.90 -22.11
CA SER A 383 18.21 20.10 -20.85
C SER A 383 16.94 20.95 -20.93
N LYS A 384 16.85 21.93 -21.85
CA LYS A 384 15.62 22.74 -22.04
C LYS A 384 15.40 23.12 -23.50
N TYR A 385 14.17 22.89 -23.97
CA TYR A 385 13.67 23.51 -25.19
C TYR A 385 13.46 25.01 -24.93
N GLN A 386 14.07 25.88 -25.74
CA GLN A 386 13.75 27.31 -25.75
C GLN A 386 12.98 27.60 -27.02
N ASP A 387 11.81 28.19 -26.86
CA ASP A 387 10.95 28.59 -27.97
C ASP A 387 11.70 29.55 -28.91
N GLY A 388 11.77 29.22 -30.20
CA GLY A 388 12.52 30.00 -31.21
C GLY A 388 14.03 29.73 -31.31
N GLY A 389 14.55 28.70 -30.64
CA GLY A 389 15.96 28.30 -30.76
C GLY A 389 16.32 27.60 -32.08
N LYS A 390 17.56 27.76 -32.56
CA LYS A 390 18.12 26.92 -33.64
C LYS A 390 17.90 25.42 -33.33
N LEU A 391 17.51 24.64 -34.34
CA LEU A 391 17.11 23.22 -34.28
C LEU A 391 18.20 22.28 -33.72
N LEU A 392 19.46 22.69 -33.77
CA LEU A 392 20.60 21.89 -33.34
C LEU A 392 21.36 22.63 -32.23
N ARG A 393 21.37 22.05 -31.04
CA ARG A 393 22.06 22.61 -29.87
C ARG A 393 22.88 21.51 -29.20
N HIS A 394 24.07 21.27 -29.74
CA HIS A 394 25.07 20.40 -29.11
C HIS A 394 25.72 21.15 -27.94
N SER A 395 25.76 20.51 -26.78
CA SER A 395 26.43 21.05 -25.60
C SER A 395 27.84 20.49 -25.51
N LYS A 396 28.82 21.36 -25.21
CA LYS A 396 30.19 20.91 -24.87
C LYS A 396 30.20 19.95 -23.67
N ASP A 397 29.20 20.05 -22.79
CA ASP A 397 29.05 19.20 -21.59
C ASP A 397 28.66 17.74 -21.90
N HIS A 398 28.33 17.44 -23.16
CA HIS A 398 27.92 16.12 -23.62
C HIS A 398 28.68 15.70 -24.91
N GLU A 399 29.86 16.28 -25.17
CA GLU A 399 30.72 15.86 -26.28
C GLU A 399 31.32 14.47 -25.98
N THR A 400 30.66 13.43 -26.47
CA THR A 400 31.14 12.05 -26.35
C THR A 400 32.28 11.75 -27.34
N PRO A 401 33.12 10.73 -27.07
CA PRO A 401 34.26 10.40 -27.93
C PRO A 401 33.91 10.14 -29.39
N PHE A 402 32.78 9.47 -29.67
CA PHE A 402 32.41 9.04 -31.02
C PHE A 402 32.17 10.22 -32.00
N PRO A 403 31.32 11.22 -31.70
CA PRO A 403 31.16 12.42 -32.54
C PRO A 403 32.45 13.22 -32.76
N ILE A 404 33.34 13.27 -31.76
CA ILE A 404 34.64 13.95 -31.85
C ILE A 404 35.55 13.19 -32.80
N PHE A 405 35.71 11.89 -32.57
CA PHE A 405 36.51 11.00 -33.40
C PHE A 405 36.03 11.03 -34.85
N LEU A 406 34.71 10.99 -35.09
CA LEU A 406 34.16 11.02 -36.44
C LEU A 406 34.48 12.35 -37.13
N GLY A 407 34.30 13.49 -36.44
CA GLY A 407 34.63 14.81 -36.98
C GLY A 407 36.11 14.95 -37.34
N LEU A 408 37.00 14.55 -36.42
CA LEU A 408 38.45 14.57 -36.63
C LEU A 408 38.86 13.63 -37.78
N SER A 409 38.34 12.40 -37.81
CA SER A 409 38.65 11.38 -38.83
C SER A 409 38.23 11.81 -40.24
N VAL A 410 37.05 12.42 -40.36
CA VAL A 410 36.55 12.89 -41.65
C VAL A 410 37.37 14.09 -42.12
N TYR A 411 37.70 15.00 -41.20
CA TYR A 411 38.55 16.14 -41.52
C TYR A 411 39.97 15.71 -41.92
N SER A 412 40.59 14.78 -41.19
CA SER A 412 41.94 14.29 -41.45
C SER A 412 42.07 13.68 -42.84
N LYS A 413 41.06 12.89 -43.25
CA LYS A 413 41.04 12.19 -44.54
C LYS A 413 40.63 13.06 -45.72
N THR A 414 39.72 14.02 -45.53
CA THR A 414 39.10 14.74 -46.65
C THR A 414 39.50 16.21 -46.76
N ARG A 415 39.83 16.87 -45.64
CA ARG A 415 40.02 18.32 -45.54
C ARG A 415 38.83 19.16 -46.04
N LYS A 416 37.65 18.56 -46.21
CA LYS A 416 36.46 19.22 -46.75
C LYS A 416 35.59 19.74 -45.62
N LYS A 417 35.60 21.07 -45.42
CA LYS A 417 34.74 21.77 -44.45
C LYS A 417 33.26 21.36 -44.58
N HIS A 418 32.73 21.42 -45.80
CA HIS A 418 31.33 21.12 -46.07
C HIS A 418 30.88 19.73 -45.61
N LEU A 419 31.76 18.72 -45.71
CA LEU A 419 31.43 17.36 -45.29
C LEU A 419 31.32 17.24 -43.76
N VAL A 420 32.21 17.91 -43.02
CA VAL A 420 32.17 17.95 -41.56
C VAL A 420 30.94 18.73 -41.07
N GLU A 421 30.61 19.84 -41.73
CA GLU A 421 29.40 20.61 -41.44
C GLU A 421 28.13 19.81 -41.71
N LEU A 422 28.07 19.06 -42.82
CA LEU A 422 26.93 18.18 -43.12
C LEU A 422 26.72 17.12 -42.03
N LEU A 423 27.79 16.47 -41.57
CA LEU A 423 27.71 15.49 -40.48
C LEU A 423 27.31 16.14 -39.15
N HIS A 424 27.82 17.35 -38.89
CA HIS A 424 27.44 18.13 -37.72
C HIS A 424 25.95 18.48 -37.72
N GLU A 425 25.42 18.95 -38.86
CA GLU A 425 24.01 19.30 -39.04
C GLU A 425 23.05 18.12 -38.79
N HIS A 426 23.51 16.90 -39.03
CA HIS A 426 22.75 15.67 -38.76
C HIS A 426 23.00 15.09 -37.36
N GLY A 427 23.75 15.80 -36.50
CA GLY A 427 24.04 15.37 -35.13
C GLY A 427 24.99 14.17 -35.04
N LEU A 428 25.76 13.90 -36.09
CA LEU A 428 26.69 12.77 -36.18
C LEU A 428 28.11 13.14 -35.74
N SER A 429 28.50 14.41 -35.89
CA SER A 429 29.83 14.89 -35.50
C SER A 429 29.80 16.27 -34.82
N ILE A 430 30.95 16.63 -34.25
CA ILE A 430 31.25 18.01 -33.82
C ILE A 430 31.36 18.97 -35.03
N SER A 431 31.24 20.27 -34.78
CA SER A 431 31.34 21.30 -35.82
C SER A 431 32.76 21.41 -36.39
N TYR A 432 32.88 21.92 -37.61
CA TYR A 432 34.18 22.15 -38.24
C TYR A 432 35.09 23.08 -37.41
N ASP A 433 34.51 24.13 -36.82
CA ASP A 433 35.27 25.04 -35.96
C ASP A 433 35.77 24.33 -34.69
N ARG A 434 34.95 23.44 -34.10
CA ARG A 434 35.36 22.62 -32.96
C ARG A 434 36.44 21.61 -33.34
N VAL A 435 36.40 21.04 -34.55
CA VAL A 435 37.47 20.18 -35.09
C VAL A 435 38.79 20.94 -35.16
N LEU A 436 38.79 22.17 -35.67
CA LEU A 436 39.99 23.01 -35.73
C LEU A 436 40.50 23.37 -34.31
N GLU A 437 39.59 23.70 -33.39
CA GLU A 437 39.91 23.99 -32.00
C GLU A 437 40.62 22.79 -31.33
N VAL A 438 40.05 21.59 -31.44
CA VAL A 438 40.62 20.36 -30.89
C VAL A 438 41.96 20.03 -31.57
N SER A 439 42.06 20.20 -32.89
CA SER A 439 43.30 19.95 -33.64
C SER A 439 44.44 20.90 -33.20
N ALA A 440 44.13 22.17 -32.97
CA ALA A 440 45.08 23.15 -32.48
C ALA A 440 45.56 22.82 -31.05
N GLN A 441 44.62 22.46 -30.16
CA GLN A 441 44.94 22.04 -28.78
C GLN A 441 45.87 20.81 -28.75
N LEU A 442 45.62 19.83 -29.61
CA LEU A 442 46.50 18.65 -29.75
C LEU A 442 47.87 19.03 -30.29
N GLY A 443 47.94 19.95 -31.25
CA GLY A 443 49.20 20.48 -31.79
C GLY A 443 50.03 21.20 -30.73
N ASP A 444 49.41 22.07 -29.94
CA ASP A 444 50.06 22.79 -28.84
C ASP A 444 50.55 21.83 -27.75
N ALA A 445 49.76 20.81 -27.40
CA ALA A 445 50.17 19.78 -26.45
C ALA A 445 51.38 18.98 -26.93
N ALA A 446 51.41 18.61 -28.21
CA ALA A 446 52.55 17.94 -28.82
C ALA A 446 53.81 18.81 -28.79
N VAL A 447 53.71 20.08 -29.19
CA VAL A 447 54.83 21.05 -29.14
C VAL A 447 55.32 21.24 -27.70
N GLY A 448 54.41 21.30 -26.72
CA GLY A 448 54.74 21.34 -25.30
C GLY A 448 55.58 20.14 -24.87
N LYS A 449 55.21 18.94 -25.30
CA LYS A 449 55.96 17.71 -25.01
C LYS A 449 57.37 17.75 -25.62
N TYR A 450 57.52 18.16 -26.89
CA TYR A 450 58.82 18.30 -27.54
C TYR A 450 59.75 19.29 -26.82
N LYS A 451 59.21 20.42 -26.34
CA LYS A 451 59.98 21.39 -25.54
C LYS A 451 60.47 20.80 -24.23
N VAL A 452 59.64 20.00 -23.54
CA VAL A 452 60.01 19.32 -22.29
C VAL A 452 61.09 18.27 -22.52
N GLU A 453 61.01 17.54 -23.64
CA GLU A 453 61.96 16.49 -24.01
C GLU A 453 63.26 17.05 -24.63
N GLY A 454 63.35 18.36 -24.88
CA GLY A 454 64.53 19.00 -25.43
C GLY A 454 64.80 18.68 -26.91
N VAL A 455 63.78 18.23 -27.64
CA VAL A 455 63.88 17.80 -29.03
C VAL A 455 63.29 18.87 -29.97
N VAL A 456 63.98 19.15 -31.07
CA VAL A 456 63.52 20.13 -32.07
C VAL A 456 62.38 19.53 -32.89
N CYS A 457 61.19 20.15 -32.85
CA CYS A 457 60.08 19.78 -33.73
C CYS A 457 60.41 20.20 -35.17
N PRO A 458 60.50 19.26 -36.14
CA PRO A 458 60.72 19.62 -37.54
C PRO A 458 59.55 20.46 -38.06
N ASN A 459 59.80 21.52 -38.83
CA ASN A 459 58.74 22.35 -39.45
C ASN A 459 57.76 21.54 -40.33
N VAL A 460 58.14 20.33 -40.75
CA VAL A 460 57.31 19.42 -41.54
C VAL A 460 56.35 18.59 -40.65
N CYS A 461 56.61 18.47 -39.34
CA CYS A 461 55.75 17.75 -38.40
C CYS A 461 54.45 18.50 -38.05
N PHE A 462 54.34 19.80 -38.36
CA PHE A 462 53.09 20.55 -38.33
C PHE A 462 51.98 19.89 -39.19
N LEU A 463 52.38 19.14 -40.21
CA LEU A 463 51.49 18.39 -41.10
C LEU A 463 51.42 16.89 -40.79
N ILE A 464 52.35 16.33 -40.00
CA ILE A 464 52.48 14.86 -39.85
C ILE A 464 51.80 14.33 -38.57
N TYR A 465 51.70 15.10 -37.48
CA TYR A 465 50.78 14.73 -36.38
C TYR A 465 49.31 14.79 -36.80
N PHE A 466 49.03 15.44 -37.94
CA PHE A 466 47.75 15.41 -38.63
C PHE A 466 47.40 14.06 -39.30
N TRP A 467 48.30 13.07 -39.26
CA TRP A 467 48.20 11.80 -40.01
C TRP A 467 48.21 10.53 -39.15
N LEU A 468 48.35 10.61 -37.82
CA LEU A 468 48.57 9.42 -36.96
C LEU A 468 47.45 9.13 -35.92
N PHE A 469 46.26 9.70 -36.10
CA PHE A 469 45.03 9.23 -35.45
C PHE A 469 43.93 8.98 -36.48
#